data_AF-V5H6I7-F1
#
_entry.id   AF-V5H6I7-F1
#
_cell.length_a   1.000
_cell.length_b   1.000
_cell.length_c   1.000
_cell.angle_alpha   90.00
_cell.angle_beta   90.00
_cell.angle_gamma   90.00
#
_symmetry.space_group_name_H-M   'P 1'
#
loop_
_entity.id
_entity.type
_entity.pdbx_description
1 polymer ?
#
loop_
_entity_poly.entity_id
_entity_poly.type
_entity_poly.pdbx_seq_one_letter_code
_entity_poly.pdbx_strand_id
1 'polypeptide(L)'
;MSVLLPCLLLHNDPVFPMSLLVNSWVPGMLDAMFQATFLCALLLFWLCVYHGIRQNERHLATFYLPKLFVVGMLWTSAFVLASWQRYNELRDPTYNYKVDTQAF
;
A
#
# COMPACT_ATOMS: atom_id res chain seq x y z
N MET A 1 -17.66 -7.88 0.32
CA MET A 1 -17.95 -7.02 -0.84
C MET A 1 -17.80 -5.52 -0.53
N SER A 2 -18.00 -5.06 0.71
CA SER A 2 -17.92 -3.62 1.04
C SER A 2 -16.56 -3.08 1.50
N VAL A 3 -15.46 -3.83 1.40
CA VAL A 3 -14.13 -3.39 1.91
C VAL A 3 -13.38 -2.50 0.90
N LEU A 4 -13.67 -2.66 -0.41
CA LEU A 4 -13.04 -1.89 -1.48
C LEU A 4 -13.46 -0.41 -1.46
N LEU A 5 -14.72 -0.12 -1.13
CA LEU A 5 -15.27 1.23 -1.18
C LEU A 5 -14.66 2.16 -0.09
N PRO A 6 -14.52 1.72 1.17
CA PRO A 6 -13.73 2.42 2.17
C PRO A 6 -12.25 2.55 1.80
N CYS A 7 -11.62 1.51 1.23
CA CYS A 7 -10.22 1.61 0.82
C CYS A 7 -10.02 2.61 -0.34
N LEU A 8 -10.98 2.73 -1.24
CA LEU A 8 -10.95 3.71 -2.34
C LEU A 8 -11.06 5.14 -1.80
N LEU A 9 -11.91 5.36 -0.79
CA LEU A 9 -12.01 6.65 -0.10
C LEU A 9 -10.69 7.03 0.58
N LEU A 10 -10.00 6.08 1.20
CA LEU A 10 -8.68 6.31 1.81
C LEU A 10 -7.58 6.57 0.77
N HIS A 11 -7.68 5.97 -0.42
CA HIS A 11 -6.77 6.25 -1.52
C HIS A 11 -6.97 7.65 -2.12
N ASN A 12 -8.16 8.25 -1.99
CA ASN A 12 -8.45 9.58 -2.49
C ASN A 12 -7.96 10.70 -1.55
N ASP A 13 -6.74 10.55 -1.04
CA ASP A 13 -5.95 11.58 -0.37
C ASP A 13 -6.69 12.40 0.71
N PRO A 14 -7.42 11.78 1.66
CA PRO A 14 -8.16 12.54 2.68
C PRO A 14 -7.23 13.30 3.64
N VAL A 15 -5.93 12.96 3.63
CA VAL A 15 -4.88 13.53 4.51
C VAL A 15 -4.13 14.67 3.81
N PHE A 16 -4.40 14.94 2.53
CA PHE A 16 -3.80 16.06 1.79
C PHE A 16 -3.91 17.43 2.51
N PRO A 17 -5.02 17.80 3.17
CA PRO A 17 -5.06 19.07 3.90
C PRO A 17 -4.02 19.13 5.03
N MET A 18 -3.70 17.99 5.66
CA MET A 18 -2.71 17.93 6.73
C MET A 18 -1.28 18.13 6.24
N SER A 19 -0.94 17.76 4.99
CA SER A 19 0.39 18.05 4.45
C SER A 19 0.63 19.55 4.24
N LEU A 20 -0.43 20.35 4.08
CA LEU A 20 -0.33 21.82 4.01
C LEU A 20 -0.14 22.46 5.39
N LEU A 21 -0.66 21.81 6.44
CA LEU A 21 -0.65 22.32 7.82
C LEU A 21 0.60 21.87 8.61
N VAL A 22 1.15 20.70 8.27
CA VAL A 22 2.25 20.07 9.03
C VAL A 22 3.41 19.75 8.09
N ASN A 23 4.54 20.43 8.28
CA ASN A 23 5.83 20.10 7.65
C ASN A 23 6.44 18.86 8.31
N SER A 24 5.83 17.70 8.08
CA SER A 24 6.32 16.41 8.58
C SER A 24 6.30 15.37 7.48
N TRP A 25 7.10 14.32 7.67
CA TRP A 25 7.14 13.15 6.80
C TRP A 25 5.91 12.23 6.95
N VAL A 26 5.17 12.37 8.06
CA VAL A 26 4.04 11.50 8.43
C VAL A 26 2.88 11.56 7.43
N PRO A 27 2.38 12.73 7.00
CA PRO A 27 1.28 12.80 6.02
C PRO A 27 1.63 12.12 4.70
N GLY A 28 2.86 12.32 4.21
CA GLY A 28 3.32 11.71 2.95
C GLY A 28 3.61 10.21 3.03
N MET A 29 4.00 9.70 4.20
CA MET A 29 4.10 8.25 4.44
C MET A 29 2.71 7.61 4.47
N LEU A 30 1.77 8.28 5.15
CA LEU A 30 0.42 7.76 5.41
C LEU A 30 -0.43 7.71 4.12
N ASP A 31 -0.28 8.68 3.23
CA ASP A 31 -0.84 8.62 1.87
C ASP A 31 -0.30 7.41 1.07
N ALA A 32 1.02 7.23 1.01
CA ALA A 32 1.64 6.08 0.35
C ALA A 32 1.18 4.73 0.95
N MET A 33 0.94 4.68 2.27
CA MET A 33 0.36 3.52 2.94
C MET A 33 -1.06 3.24 2.47
N PHE A 34 -1.93 4.25 2.37
CA PHE A 34 -3.30 4.06 1.91
C PHE A 34 -3.34 3.62 0.45
N GLN A 35 -2.49 4.19 -0.40
CA GLN A 35 -2.35 3.75 -1.79
C GLN A 35 -1.87 2.29 -1.89
N ALA A 36 -0.84 1.90 -1.15
CA ALA A 36 -0.36 0.52 -1.12
C ALA A 36 -1.41 -0.46 -0.59
N THR A 37 -2.17 -0.07 0.44
CA THR A 37 -3.24 -0.87 1.04
C THR A 37 -4.39 -1.08 0.05
N PHE A 38 -4.79 -0.04 -0.68
CA PHE A 38 -5.81 -0.15 -1.72
C PHE A 38 -5.38 -1.10 -2.84
N LEU A 39 -4.16 -0.96 -3.35
CA LEU A 39 -3.63 -1.83 -4.41
C LEU A 39 -3.58 -3.30 -3.96
N CYS A 40 -3.13 -3.54 -2.73
CA CYS A 40 -3.10 -4.86 -2.10
C CYS A 40 -4.51 -5.45 -1.93
N ALA A 41 -5.47 -4.66 -1.46
CA ALA A 41 -6.87 -5.08 -1.32
C ALA A 41 -7.50 -5.42 -2.68
N LEU A 42 -7.16 -4.66 -3.74
CA LEU A 42 -7.63 -4.89 -5.10
C LEU A 42 -7.04 -6.20 -5.67
N LEU A 43 -5.74 -6.44 -5.46
CA LEU A 43 -5.10 -7.71 -5.85
C LEU A 43 -5.71 -8.92 -5.12
N LEU A 44 -5.96 -8.81 -3.81
CA LEU A 44 -6.64 -9.85 -3.04
C LEU A 44 -8.04 -10.13 -3.56
N PHE A 45 -8.81 -9.07 -3.86
CA PHE A 45 -10.14 -9.21 -4.43
C PHE A 45 -10.11 -10.01 -5.73
N TRP A 46 -9.23 -9.63 -6.66
CA TRP A 46 -9.07 -10.32 -7.94
C TRP A 46 -8.62 -11.79 -7.79
N LEU A 47 -7.66 -12.06 -6.91
CA LEU A 47 -7.19 -13.43 -6.59
C LEU A 47 -8.30 -14.30 -5.97
N CYS A 48 -9.20 -13.69 -5.20
CA CYS A 48 -10.33 -14.38 -4.60
C CYS A 48 -11.43 -14.68 -5.63
N VAL A 49 -11.75 -13.72 -6.51
CA VAL A 49 -12.74 -13.90 -7.58
C VAL A 49 -12.26 -14.96 -8.58
N TYR A 50 -11.02 -14.86 -9.08
CA TYR A 50 -10.50 -15.79 -10.08
C TYR A 50 -10.49 -17.24 -9.58
N HIS A 51 -10.02 -17.45 -8.35
CA HIS A 51 -9.98 -18.80 -7.79
C HIS A 51 -11.37 -19.27 -7.36
N GLY A 52 -12.25 -18.37 -6.89
CA GLY A 52 -13.62 -18.70 -6.50
C GLY A 52 -14.50 -19.14 -7.67
N ILE A 53 -14.20 -18.70 -8.90
CA ILE A 53 -14.86 -19.21 -10.12
C ILE A 53 -14.41 -20.64 -10.44
N ARG A 54 -13.20 -21.04 -10.03
CA ARG A 54 -12.54 -22.30 -10.43
C ARG A 54 -12.67 -23.45 -9.41
N GLN A 55 -13.08 -23.16 -8.17
CA GLN A 55 -13.23 -24.13 -7.08
C GLN A 55 -14.55 -23.89 -6.33
N ASN A 56 -15.44 -24.89 -6.31
CA ASN A 56 -16.79 -24.78 -5.72
C ASN A 56 -16.83 -25.18 -4.22
N GLU A 57 -15.87 -25.99 -3.75
CA GLU A 57 -15.75 -26.47 -2.36
C GLU A 57 -14.95 -25.47 -1.51
N ARG A 58 -15.55 -24.95 -0.43
CA ARG A 58 -15.04 -23.78 0.31
C ARG A 58 -14.45 -24.15 1.68
N HIS A 59 -13.13 -24.24 1.78
CA HIS A 59 -12.44 -24.09 3.06
C HIS A 59 -11.83 -22.69 3.13
N LEU A 60 -12.53 -21.76 3.80
CA LEU A 60 -12.16 -20.34 3.86
C LEU A 60 -10.72 -20.15 4.39
N ALA A 61 -10.35 -20.84 5.47
CA ALA A 61 -9.04 -20.63 6.11
C ALA A 61 -7.86 -20.96 5.19
N THR A 62 -7.86 -22.14 4.55
CA THR A 62 -6.76 -22.59 3.67
C THR A 62 -6.73 -21.81 2.36
N PHE A 63 -7.86 -21.27 1.92
CA PHE A 63 -7.96 -20.49 0.70
C PHE A 63 -7.47 -19.05 0.85
N TYR A 64 -7.75 -18.39 1.98
CA TYR A 64 -7.41 -16.98 2.20
C TYR A 64 -6.02 -16.77 2.79
N LEU A 65 -5.53 -17.66 3.68
CA LEU A 65 -4.24 -17.51 4.35
C LEU A 65 -3.03 -17.33 3.41
N PRO A 66 -2.78 -18.23 2.43
CA PRO A 66 -1.63 -18.07 1.54
C PRO A 66 -1.73 -16.81 0.68
N LYS A 67 -2.94 -16.40 0.30
CA LYS A 67 -3.18 -15.19 -0.51
C LYS A 67 -2.90 -13.93 0.30
N LEU A 68 -3.36 -13.89 1.56
CA LEU A 68 -3.06 -12.81 2.50
C LEU A 68 -1.57 -12.72 2.80
N PHE A 69 -0.87 -13.85 2.90
CA PHE A 69 0.57 -13.86 3.14
C PHE A 69 1.34 -13.23 1.97
N VAL A 70 1.05 -13.64 0.74
CA VAL A 70 1.69 -13.08 -0.47
C VAL A 70 1.45 -11.57 -0.56
N VAL A 71 0.20 -11.14 -0.35
CA VAL A 71 -0.13 -9.72 -0.45
C VAL A 71 0.41 -8.92 0.74
N GLY A 72 0.46 -9.50 1.93
CA GLY A 72 1.07 -8.89 3.11
C GLY A 72 2.57 -8.67 2.95
N MET A 73 3.29 -9.60 2.30
CA MET A 73 4.71 -9.40 1.95
C MET A 73 4.90 -8.23 0.99
N LEU A 74 4.06 -8.10 -0.03
CA LEU A 74 4.10 -6.96 -0.94
C LEU A 74 3.79 -5.65 -0.20
N TRP A 75 2.77 -5.65 0.64
CA TRP A 75 2.39 -4.49 1.43
C TRP A 75 3.50 -4.02 2.37
N THR A 76 4.13 -4.95 3.10
CA THR A 76 5.25 -4.61 4.01
C THR A 76 6.46 -4.06 3.26
N SER A 77 6.78 -4.59 2.08
CA SER A 77 7.87 -4.05 1.26
C SER A 77 7.60 -2.63 0.78
N ALA A 78 6.37 -2.36 0.31
CA ALA A 78 5.95 -1.02 -0.10
C ALA A 78 5.96 -0.04 1.09
N PHE A 79 5.50 -0.48 2.26
CA PHE A 79 5.51 0.33 3.48
C PHE A 79 6.92 0.70 3.94
N VAL A 80 7.84 -0.28 3.96
CA VAL A 80 9.24 -0.03 4.35
C VAL A 80 9.91 0.93 3.38
N LEU A 81 9.73 0.75 2.06
CA LEU A 81 10.27 1.65 1.05
C LEU A 81 9.71 3.07 1.17
N ALA A 82 8.39 3.21 1.30
CA ALA A 82 7.75 4.52 1.45
C ALA A 82 8.24 5.25 2.72
N SER A 83 8.31 4.53 3.83
CA SER A 83 8.82 5.08 5.09
C SER A 83 10.29 5.53 4.97
N TRP A 84 11.12 4.71 4.32
CA TRP A 84 12.54 5.00 4.11
C TRP A 84 12.75 6.22 3.19
N GLN A 85 12.03 6.29 2.08
CA GLN A 85 12.09 7.42 1.15
C GLN A 85 11.71 8.72 1.84
N ARG A 86 10.58 8.74 2.54
CA ARG A 86 10.10 9.95 3.25
C ARG A 86 11.01 10.36 4.40
N TYR A 87 11.61 9.41 5.10
CA TYR A 87 12.60 9.69 6.14
C TYR A 87 13.87 10.35 5.57
N ASN A 88 14.38 9.86 4.44
CA ASN A 88 15.56 10.42 3.80
C ASN A 88 15.29 11.80 3.19
N GLU A 89 14.14 12.02 2.57
CA GLU A 89 13.71 13.33 2.07
C GLU A 89 13.62 14.39 3.20
N LEU A 90 13.28 13.98 4.42
CA LEU A 90 13.26 14.88 5.57
C LEU A 90 14.66 15.24 6.07
N ARG A 91 15.61 14.30 5.98
CA ARG A 91 16.98 14.46 6.49
C ARG A 91 17.88 15.22 5.52
N ASP A 92 17.65 15.06 4.22
CA ASP A 92 18.33 15.80 3.17
C ASP A 92 17.31 16.24 2.10
N PRO A 93 16.97 17.53 2.00
CA PRO A 93 16.04 18.04 0.99
C PRO A 93 16.58 17.94 -0.44
N THR A 94 17.87 17.61 -0.61
CA THR A 94 18.52 17.37 -1.90
C THR A 94 18.43 15.90 -2.34
N TYR A 95 18.04 15.00 -1.43
CA TYR A 95 17.90 13.57 -1.72
C TYR A 95 16.82 13.35 -2.77
N ASN A 96 17.23 12.85 -3.94
CA ASN A 96 16.32 12.52 -5.02
C ASN A 96 16.57 11.07 -5.41
N TYR A 97 15.61 10.21 -5.08
CA TYR A 97 15.71 8.78 -5.38
C TYR A 97 15.95 8.50 -6.88
N LYS A 98 15.53 9.39 -7.79
CA LYS A 98 15.78 9.22 -9.23
C LYS A 98 17.22 9.48 -9.64
N VAL A 99 17.95 10.31 -8.90
CA VAL A 99 19.32 10.73 -9.22
C VAL A 99 20.32 9.83 -8.49
N ASP A 100 20.09 9.54 -7.22
CA ASP A 100 21.01 8.71 -6.42
C ASP A 100 20.98 7.23 -6.78
N THR A 101 19.84 6.70 -7.25
CA THR A 101 19.76 5.29 -7.69
C THR A 101 20.41 5.07 -9.07
N GLN A 102 20.71 6.14 -9.82
CA GLN A 102 21.42 6.07 -11.11
C GLN A 102 22.95 6.14 -10.97
N ALA A 103 23.46 6.47 -9.77
CA ALA A 103 24.89 6.57 -9.51
C ALA A 103 25.54 5.24 -9.07
N PHE A 104 24.78 4.15 -9.06
CA PHE A 104 25.22 2.78 -8.76
C PHE A 104 25.03 1.84 -9.96
#